data_AF-A0A800JAH0-F1
#
_entry.id   AF-A0A800JAH0-F1
#
_cell.length_a   1.000
_cell.length_b   1.000
_cell.length_c   1.000
_cell.angle_alpha   90.00
_cell.angle_beta   90.00
_cell.angle_gamma   90.00
#
_symmetry.space_group_name_H-M   'P 1'
#
loop_
_entity.id
_entity.type
_entity.pdbx_description
1 polymer ?
#
loop_
_entity_poly.entity_id
_entity_poly.type
_entity_poly.pdbx_seq_one_letter_code
_entity_poly.pdbx_strand_id
1 'polypeptide(L)'
;MQIPQETIQNCDTSEYVALLNVITNSIQSFEEAYQKYVFLVSGYDDDHRELYQIPEVVEFITALNSELPFWLYFVNTSDKRFFSWMIACLCQAMSLDQDDEKIYADFNADAYNELIETQFNNFVKLMSRLGMGESIQKKVL
;
A
#
# COMPACT_ATOMS: atom_id res chain seq x y z
N MET A 1 -12.00 -0.19 -0.71
CA MET A 1 -12.11 0.85 0.31
C MET A 1 -11.97 2.18 -0.38
N GLN A 2 -12.97 3.02 -0.23
CA GLN A 2 -12.92 4.38 -0.76
C GLN A 2 -12.16 5.26 0.24
N ILE A 3 -11.37 6.20 -0.26
CA ILE A 3 -10.66 7.23 0.50
C ILE A 3 -11.18 8.58 0.02
N PRO A 4 -12.08 9.23 0.77
CA PRO A 4 -12.58 10.54 0.43
C PRO A 4 -11.46 11.59 0.43
N GLN A 5 -11.58 12.59 -0.44
CA GLN A 5 -10.68 13.75 -0.47
C GLN A 5 -10.54 14.42 0.90
N GLU A 6 -11.65 14.57 1.65
CA GLU A 6 -11.63 15.13 3.00
C GLU A 6 -10.74 14.33 3.97
N THR A 7 -10.78 13.00 3.90
CA THR A 7 -9.92 12.12 4.69
C THR A 7 -8.43 12.35 4.36
N ILE A 8 -8.12 12.51 3.07
CA ILE A 8 -6.75 12.79 2.61
C ILE A 8 -6.28 14.18 3.05
N GLN A 9 -7.12 15.21 2.87
CA GLN A 9 -6.79 16.58 3.25
C GLN A 9 -6.56 16.75 4.76
N ASN A 10 -7.27 15.97 5.57
CA ASN A 10 -7.08 15.93 7.01
C ASN A 10 -5.96 14.97 7.45
N CYS A 11 -5.35 14.24 6.51
CA CYS A 11 -4.37 13.18 6.77
C CYS A 11 -4.87 12.15 7.80
N ASP A 12 -6.17 11.81 7.77
CA ASP A 12 -6.78 10.91 8.75
C ASP A 12 -6.64 9.44 8.32
N THR A 13 -5.65 8.75 8.88
CA THR A 13 -5.36 7.34 8.62
C THR A 13 -6.14 6.38 9.54
N SER A 14 -6.92 6.90 10.50
CA SER A 14 -7.43 6.15 11.65
C SER A 14 -8.27 4.92 11.27
N GLU A 15 -9.13 5.04 10.25
CA GLU A 15 -9.97 3.91 9.79
C GLU A 15 -9.11 2.75 9.27
N TYR A 16 -8.05 3.07 8.52
CA TYR A 16 -7.18 2.08 7.89
C TYR A 16 -6.23 1.43 8.91
N VAL A 17 -5.80 2.18 9.93
CA VAL A 17 -5.08 1.62 11.09
C VAL A 17 -5.98 0.74 11.94
N ALA A 18 -7.24 1.13 12.15
CA ALA A 18 -8.21 0.29 12.84
C ALA A 18 -8.41 -1.04 12.10
N LEU A 19 -8.47 -1.01 10.76
CA LEU A 19 -8.51 -2.21 9.95
C LEU A 19 -7.27 -3.10 10.16
N LEU A 20 -6.06 -2.52 10.21
CA LEU A 20 -4.83 -3.26 10.52
C LEU A 20 -4.95 -4.04 11.82
N ASN A 21 -5.45 -3.41 12.87
CA ASN A 21 -5.61 -4.08 14.16
C ASN A 21 -6.53 -5.29 14.03
N VAL A 22 -7.64 -5.16 13.30
CA VAL A 22 -8.58 -6.27 13.10
C VAL A 22 -7.94 -7.41 12.30
N ILE A 23 -7.31 -7.13 11.16
CA ILE A 23 -6.79 -8.17 10.26
C ILE A 23 -5.52 -8.83 10.80
N THR A 24 -4.80 -8.19 11.74
CA THR A 24 -3.59 -8.74 12.35
C THR A 24 -3.80 -9.39 13.71
N ASN A 25 -5.05 -9.51 14.18
CA ASN A 25 -5.38 -10.10 15.48
C ASN A 25 -5.33 -11.64 15.52
N SER A 26 -5.35 -12.31 14.36
CA SER A 26 -5.29 -13.78 14.29
C SER A 26 -4.68 -14.25 12.98
N ILE A 27 -4.16 -15.49 12.97
CA ILE A 27 -3.67 -16.14 11.74
C ILE A 27 -4.80 -16.18 10.70
N GLN A 28 -6.00 -16.57 11.10
CA GLN A 28 -7.13 -16.72 10.17
C GLN A 28 -7.48 -15.38 9.51
N SER A 29 -7.69 -14.32 10.30
CA SER A 29 -8.02 -12.99 9.77
C SER A 29 -6.91 -12.44 8.87
N PHE A 30 -5.66 -12.74 9.20
CA PHE A 30 -4.50 -12.34 8.42
C PHE A 30 -4.49 -13.03 7.06
N GLU A 31 -4.66 -14.36 7.03
CA GLU A 31 -4.69 -15.12 5.77
C GLU A 31 -5.89 -14.76 4.89
N GLU A 32 -7.07 -14.53 5.49
CA GLU A 32 -8.27 -14.08 4.77
C GLU A 32 -8.12 -12.67 4.17
N ALA A 33 -7.19 -11.86 4.68
CA ALA A 33 -6.96 -10.50 4.21
C ALA A 33 -6.02 -10.43 2.99
N TYR A 34 -5.37 -11.54 2.61
CA TYR A 34 -4.44 -11.58 1.48
C TYR A 34 -5.07 -11.07 0.19
N GLN A 35 -4.50 -10.01 -0.38
CA GLN A 35 -4.92 -9.37 -1.64
C GLN A 35 -6.42 -9.03 -1.74
N LYS A 36 -7.10 -8.80 -0.61
CA LYS A 36 -8.55 -8.59 -0.52
C LYS A 36 -8.97 -7.13 -0.75
N TYR A 37 -8.06 -6.18 -0.57
CA TYR A 37 -8.41 -4.76 -0.54
C TYR A 37 -7.95 -4.02 -1.80
N VAL A 38 -8.81 -3.13 -2.29
CA VAL A 38 -8.49 -2.15 -3.33
C VAL A 38 -8.72 -0.77 -2.72
N PHE A 39 -7.76 0.13 -2.79
CA PHE A 39 -7.92 1.52 -2.35
C PHE A 39 -8.36 2.38 -3.54
N LEU A 40 -9.41 3.17 -3.35
CA LEU A 40 -9.97 4.04 -4.38
C LEU A 40 -10.07 5.46 -3.82
N VAL A 41 -9.32 6.40 -4.39
CA VAL A 41 -9.44 7.80 -4.02
C VAL A 41 -10.65 8.42 -4.72
N SER A 42 -11.37 9.31 -4.05
CA SER A 42 -12.53 10.01 -4.61
C SER A 42 -12.53 11.49 -4.26
N GLY A 43 -13.04 12.34 -5.14
CA GLY A 43 -13.12 13.79 -4.93
C GLY A 43 -12.00 14.61 -5.57
N TYR A 44 -11.06 13.95 -6.27
CA TYR A 44 -10.04 14.62 -7.08
C TYR A 44 -10.34 14.56 -8.59
N ASP A 45 -11.59 14.27 -8.98
CA ASP A 45 -11.99 14.07 -10.38
C ASP A 45 -11.77 15.33 -11.26
N ASP A 46 -11.79 16.52 -10.65
CA ASP A 46 -11.54 17.81 -11.31
C ASP A 46 -10.05 18.23 -11.27
N ASP A 47 -9.18 17.50 -10.56
CA ASP A 47 -7.75 17.75 -10.54
C ASP A 47 -7.09 17.09 -11.76
N HIS A 48 -6.37 17.86 -12.56
CA HIS A 48 -5.71 17.35 -13.77
C HIS A 48 -4.41 16.59 -13.48
N ARG A 49 -3.94 16.61 -12.23
CA ARG A 49 -2.73 15.90 -11.81
C ARG A 49 -3.07 14.44 -11.51
N GLU A 50 -2.10 13.58 -11.74
CA GLU A 50 -2.17 12.20 -11.24
C GLU A 50 -2.11 12.20 -9.71
N LEU A 51 -2.71 11.19 -9.07
CA LEU A 51 -2.78 11.10 -7.60
C LEU A 51 -1.41 11.25 -6.93
N TYR A 52 -0.34 10.66 -7.50
CA TYR A 52 1.02 10.74 -6.96
C TYR A 52 1.70 12.10 -7.12
N GLN A 53 1.09 13.03 -7.87
CA GLN A 53 1.56 14.40 -8.06
C GLN A 53 0.82 15.39 -7.15
N ILE A 54 -0.22 14.94 -6.43
CA ILE A 54 -1.00 15.76 -5.50
C ILE A 54 -0.34 15.69 -4.11
N PRO A 55 0.19 16.79 -3.57
CA PRO A 55 1.00 16.77 -2.34
C PRO A 55 0.31 16.13 -1.13
N GLU A 56 -0.96 16.45 -0.90
CA GLU A 56 -1.73 15.92 0.22
C GLU A 56 -2.02 14.42 0.07
N VAL A 57 -2.12 13.91 -1.17
CA VAL A 57 -2.23 12.47 -1.43
C VAL A 57 -0.91 11.77 -1.12
N VAL A 58 0.23 12.37 -1.52
CA VAL A 58 1.56 11.84 -1.19
C VAL A 58 1.76 11.79 0.33
N GLU A 59 1.44 12.88 1.04
CA GLU A 59 1.55 12.97 2.49
C GLU A 59 0.70 11.90 3.19
N PHE A 60 -0.56 11.75 2.78
CA PHE A 60 -1.46 10.74 3.31
C PHE A 60 -0.90 9.31 3.10
N ILE A 61 -0.40 8.99 1.90
CA ILE A 61 0.16 7.66 1.62
C ILE A 61 1.46 7.40 2.39
N THR A 62 2.30 8.42 2.55
CA THR A 62 3.50 8.32 3.39
C THR A 62 3.14 8.06 4.86
N ALA A 63 2.13 8.75 5.40
CA ALA A 63 1.63 8.52 6.75
C ALA A 63 1.05 7.11 6.89
N LEU A 64 0.17 6.70 5.98
CA LEU A 64 -0.45 5.38 5.98
C LEU A 64 0.61 4.26 5.88
N ASN A 65 1.62 4.41 5.03
CA ASN A 65 2.70 3.42 4.90
C ASN A 65 3.52 3.31 6.19
N SER A 66 3.71 4.40 6.92
CA SER A 66 4.45 4.39 8.19
C SER A 66 3.71 3.63 9.30
N GLU A 67 2.37 3.69 9.30
CA GLU A 67 1.52 3.01 10.28
C GLU A 67 1.14 1.58 9.89
N LEU A 68 1.04 1.30 8.58
CA LEU A 68 0.73 0.00 7.99
C LEU A 68 1.88 -0.44 7.05
N PRO A 69 3.11 -0.69 7.56
CA PRO A 69 4.28 -0.93 6.71
C PRO A 69 4.36 -2.38 6.20
N PHE A 70 3.23 -2.97 5.84
CA PHE A 70 3.07 -4.29 5.21
C PHE A 70 1.77 -4.36 4.38
N TRP A 71 1.21 -3.21 3.98
CA TRP A 71 -0.02 -3.11 3.20
C TRP A 71 0.02 -3.90 1.89
N LEU A 72 1.20 -4.11 1.29
CA LEU A 72 1.36 -4.86 0.03
C LEU A 72 0.81 -6.28 0.11
N TYR A 73 0.77 -6.89 1.30
CA TYR A 73 0.19 -8.22 1.48
C TYR A 73 -1.34 -8.24 1.32
N PHE A 74 -2.03 -7.16 1.70
CA PHE A 74 -3.49 -7.09 1.73
C PHE A 74 -4.08 -6.41 0.50
N VAL A 75 -3.31 -5.57 -0.17
CA VAL A 75 -3.77 -4.89 -1.38
C VAL A 75 -3.79 -5.85 -2.56
N ASN A 76 -4.84 -5.77 -3.37
CA ASN A 76 -4.97 -6.54 -4.57
C ASN A 76 -3.90 -6.13 -5.58
N THR A 77 -3.00 -7.05 -5.92
CA THR A 77 -1.92 -6.80 -6.89
C THR A 77 -2.21 -7.39 -8.26
N SER A 78 -3.39 -8.02 -8.46
CA SER A 78 -3.77 -8.63 -9.74
C SER A 78 -4.02 -7.57 -10.80
N ASP A 79 -4.54 -6.41 -10.41
CA ASP A 79 -4.67 -5.25 -11.28
C ASP A 79 -3.75 -4.13 -10.79
N LYS A 80 -2.70 -3.94 -11.60
CA LYS A 80 -1.60 -3.00 -11.40
C LYS A 80 -2.04 -1.55 -11.23
N ARG A 81 -3.21 -1.18 -11.77
CA ARG A 81 -3.73 0.20 -11.72
C ARG A 81 -4.15 0.61 -10.31
N PHE A 82 -4.54 -0.34 -9.47
CA PHE A 82 -5.11 -0.03 -8.15
C PHE A 82 -4.10 0.33 -7.07
N PHE A 83 -2.82 -0.03 -7.23
CA PHE A 83 -1.80 0.19 -6.20
C PHE A 83 -0.55 0.93 -6.70
N SER A 84 -0.33 0.99 -8.01
CA SER A 84 0.86 1.62 -8.60
C SER A 84 0.99 3.10 -8.25
N TRP A 85 -0.12 3.83 -8.15
CA TRP A 85 -0.13 5.22 -7.70
C TRP A 85 0.38 5.37 -6.26
N MET A 86 0.10 4.40 -5.38
CA MET A 86 0.61 4.43 -4.00
C MET A 86 2.12 4.20 -3.97
N ILE A 87 2.62 3.27 -4.78
CA ILE A 87 4.08 3.06 -4.95
C ILE A 87 4.73 4.32 -5.51
N ALA A 88 4.10 4.96 -6.50
CA ALA A 88 4.57 6.20 -7.10
C ALA A 88 4.69 7.35 -6.07
N CYS A 89 3.71 7.49 -5.16
CA CYS A 89 3.81 8.43 -4.04
C CYS A 89 5.06 8.16 -3.18
N LEU A 90 5.29 6.90 -2.82
CA LEU A 90 6.36 6.51 -1.88
C LEU A 90 7.75 6.51 -2.51
N CYS A 91 7.84 6.28 -3.82
CA CYS A 91 9.10 6.17 -4.55
C CYS A 91 9.48 7.45 -5.29
N GLN A 92 8.82 8.57 -4.99
CA GLN A 92 9.09 9.88 -5.61
C GLN A 92 9.05 9.80 -7.15
N ALA A 93 8.02 9.15 -7.69
CA ALA A 93 7.92 8.96 -9.13
C ALA A 93 7.84 10.29 -9.88
N MET A 94 8.65 10.43 -10.93
CA MET A 94 8.61 11.55 -11.87
C MET A 94 7.55 11.32 -12.96
N SER A 95 7.33 10.07 -13.34
CA SER A 95 6.30 9.67 -14.29
C SER A 95 5.79 8.26 -14.00
N LEU A 96 4.53 8.04 -14.33
CA LEU A 96 3.86 6.75 -14.27
C LEU A 96 3.02 6.61 -15.54
N ASP A 97 3.42 5.70 -16.41
CA ASP A 97 2.71 5.34 -17.64
C ASP A 97 2.31 3.86 -17.55
N GLN A 98 1.10 3.54 -17.99
CA GLN A 98 0.53 2.21 -17.84
C GLN A 98 -0.15 1.80 -19.14
N ASP A 99 0.27 0.65 -19.68
CA ASP A 99 -0.46 -0.06 -20.73
C ASP A 99 -1.13 -1.32 -20.14
N ASP A 100 -1.87 -2.06 -20.97
CA ASP A 100 -2.64 -3.24 -20.53
C ASP A 100 -1.75 -4.36 -19.95
N GLU A 101 -0.45 -4.38 -20.23
CA GLU A 101 0.48 -5.44 -19.83
C GLU A 101 1.57 -4.96 -18.85
N LYS A 102 1.98 -3.70 -18.92
CA LYS A 102 3.18 -3.15 -18.28
C LYS A 102 2.94 -1.77 -17.68
N ILE A 103 3.61 -1.55 -16.55
CA ILE A 103 3.80 -0.22 -15.97
C ILE A 103 5.22 0.22 -16.31
N TYR A 104 5.35 1.42 -16.86
CA TYR A 104 6.60 2.14 -16.95
C TYR A 104 6.57 3.26 -15.93
N ALA A 105 7.53 3.27 -15.02
CA ALA A 105 7.65 4.30 -14.01
C ALA A 105 9.09 4.79 -13.97
N ASP A 106 9.26 6.11 -13.94
CA ASP A 106 10.53 6.72 -13.58
C ASP A 106 10.44 7.14 -12.11
N PHE A 107 11.26 6.53 -11.26
CA PHE A 107 11.18 6.67 -9.82
C PHE A 107 12.55 6.53 -9.15
N ASN A 108 12.63 6.94 -7.89
CA ASN A 108 13.81 6.76 -7.08
C ASN A 108 13.99 5.27 -6.71
N ALA A 109 14.93 4.60 -7.36
CA ALA A 109 15.19 3.18 -7.16
C ALA A 109 15.61 2.83 -5.72
N ASP A 110 16.33 3.73 -5.03
CA ASP A 110 16.72 3.52 -3.64
C ASP A 110 15.49 3.55 -2.74
N ALA A 111 14.58 4.51 -2.94
CA ALA A 111 13.32 4.60 -2.21
C ALA A 111 12.42 3.37 -2.45
N TYR A 112 12.40 2.84 -3.67
CA TYR A 112 11.67 1.61 -3.99
C TYR A 112 12.26 0.40 -3.27
N ASN A 113 13.58 0.22 -3.31
CA ASN A 113 14.23 -0.89 -2.62
C ASN A 113 13.99 -0.81 -1.10
N GLU A 114 14.13 0.37 -0.51
CA GLU A 114 13.83 0.60 0.91
C GLU A 114 12.37 0.28 1.25
N LEU A 115 11.42 0.67 0.39
CA LEU A 115 10.01 0.33 0.54
C LEU A 115 9.80 -1.18 0.55
N ILE A 116 10.33 -1.91 -0.43
CA ILE A 116 10.17 -3.37 -0.54
C ILE A 116 10.81 -4.08 0.65
N GLU A 117 12.04 -3.70 1.03
CA GLU A 117 12.72 -4.27 2.19
C GLU A 117 11.93 -4.03 3.48
N THR A 118 11.41 -2.82 3.68
CA THR A 118 10.61 -2.47 4.86
C THR A 118 9.32 -3.29 4.92
N GLN A 119 8.60 -3.38 3.79
CA GLN A 119 7.36 -4.14 3.67
C GLN A 119 7.59 -5.62 3.98
N PHE A 120 8.65 -6.21 3.38
CA PHE A 120 9.00 -7.60 3.61
C PHE A 120 9.41 -7.88 5.06
N ASN A 121 10.28 -7.05 5.62
CA ASN A 121 10.76 -7.22 6.99
C ASN A 121 9.63 -7.14 8.02
N ASN A 122 8.69 -6.21 7.85
CA ASN A 122 7.55 -6.09 8.76
C ASN A 122 6.53 -7.21 8.57
N PHE A 123 6.31 -7.66 7.34
CA PHE A 123 5.53 -8.87 7.07
C PHE A 123 6.11 -10.10 7.79
N VAL A 124 7.42 -10.33 7.68
CA VAL A 124 8.10 -11.46 8.36
C VAL A 124 7.99 -11.35 9.89
N LYS A 125 8.17 -10.16 10.46
CA LYS A 125 7.99 -9.91 11.90
C LYS A 125 6.56 -10.22 12.35
N LEU A 126 5.56 -9.81 11.58
CA LEU A 126 4.17 -10.08 11.88
C LEU A 126 3.86 -11.59 11.83
N MET A 127 4.31 -12.27 10.77
CA MET A 127 4.17 -13.72 10.64
C MET A 127 4.80 -14.47 11.84
N SER A 128 5.98 -14.04 12.28
CA SER A 128 6.63 -14.59 13.46
C SER A 128 5.80 -14.36 14.74
N ARG A 129 5.27 -13.15 14.94
CA ARG A 129 4.37 -12.82 16.08
C ARG A 129 3.09 -13.65 16.08
N LEU A 130 2.56 -13.97 14.91
CA LEU A 130 1.39 -14.82 14.73
C LEU A 130 1.69 -16.32 14.91
N GLY A 131 2.96 -16.71 15.14
CA GLY A 131 3.35 -18.11 15.30
C GLY A 131 3.52 -18.87 13.99
N MET A 132 3.63 -18.19 12.85
CA MET A 132 3.67 -18.79 11.51
C MET A 132 5.10 -19.09 11.01
N GLY A 133 6.05 -19.36 11.92
CA GLY A 133 7.48 -19.46 11.61
C GLY A 133 7.84 -20.43 10.48
N GLU A 134 7.18 -21.59 10.39
CA GLU A 134 7.44 -22.60 9.34
C GLU A 134 6.78 -22.24 7.99
N SER A 135 5.71 -21.44 8.00
CA SER A 135 4.97 -21.02 6.79
C SER A 135 5.69 -19.92 5.99
N ILE A 136 6.59 -19.17 6.64
CA ILE A 136 7.36 -18.08 6.02
C ILE A 136 8.18 -18.58 4.82
N GLN A 137 8.73 -19.80 4.88
CA GLN A 137 9.55 -20.36 3.81
C GLN A 137 8.76 -20.76 2.55
N LYS A 138 7.44 -21.03 2.67
CA LYS A 138 6.60 -21.48 1.53
C LYS A 138 5.91 -20.36 0.75
N LYS A 139 5.73 -19.18 1.35
CA LYS A 139 5.04 -18.04 0.71
C LYS A 139 6.02 -17.00 0.12
N VAL A 140 7.32 -17.15 0.36
CA VAL A 140 8.39 -16.22 -0.07
C VAL A 140 9.22 -16.78 -1.25
N LEU A 141 8.99 -18.04 -1.63
CA LEU A 141 9.53 -18.70 -2.83
C LEU A 141 8.41 -18.88 -3.86
#